data_AF-A0A2T1NFC5-F1
#
_entry.id   AF-A0A2T1NFC5-F1
#
_cell.length_a   1.000
_cell.length_b   1.000
_cell.length_c   1.000
_cell.angle_alpha   90.00
_cell.angle_beta   90.00
_cell.angle_gamma   90.00
#
_symmetry.space_group_name_H-M   'P 1'
#
loop_
_entity.id
_entity.type
_entity.pdbx_description
1 polymer ?
#
loop_
_entity_poly.entity_id
_entity_poly.type
_entity_poly.pdbx_seq_one_letter_code
_entity_poly.pdbx_strand_id
1 'polypeptide(L)'
;MKTILKLSLLFTLVLIVACGNDDDESCVEQTWYQDADGDGFGNANQTQNACTQPNGYVSDNTDCDDSNSALYPTSISMDGIDNDGNGLIDECGECPSEILGNNMDDDCDGVVDEECDIDSDCGVGETCFDGSCQTVTTYYADNDNDGYGDASNSTQAGNTPPTGYVLDNTDCDDTNASINPGATEIPDNNIDEDCDVNSSKDYTFYADVDGDGYGDINNPLVASCPAPCNAEEQMTIPTGYVFNSLDCDDQNASINPFEAENTTDGIDNNCNGNIDVVYYYQDVDGDGFGDSNDAGTTVNFTGSSTNNTDCNDNDSNVYFGAPEIQDGIDNNCNGLVDEF
;
A
#
# COMPACT_ATOMS: atom_id res chain seq x y z
N MET A 1 96.82 12.73 5.90
CA MET A 1 97.49 13.21 4.68
C MET A 1 97.21 12.20 3.58
N LYS A 2 96.46 12.60 2.53
CA LYS A 2 96.28 11.97 1.20
C LYS A 2 95.81 10.50 1.06
N THR A 3 94.50 10.37 0.81
CA THR A 3 93.82 9.79 -0.38
C THR A 3 94.40 8.63 -1.24
N ILE A 4 93.46 7.78 -1.74
CA ILE A 4 93.37 7.15 -3.10
C ILE A 4 94.14 5.79 -3.28
N LEU A 5 93.71 4.68 -3.92
CA LEU A 5 92.70 4.34 -4.96
C LEU A 5 92.43 2.79 -4.97
N LYS A 6 91.16 2.40 -4.94
CA LYS A 6 90.42 1.46 -5.84
C LYS A 6 91.14 0.38 -6.69
N LEU A 7 90.50 -0.81 -6.68
CA LEU A 7 90.10 -1.68 -7.84
C LEU A 7 91.09 -2.76 -8.35
N SER A 8 90.72 -4.04 -8.18
CA SER A 8 90.25 -4.91 -9.28
C SER A 8 90.39 -6.42 -8.97
N LEU A 9 89.24 -7.11 -8.97
CA LEU A 9 88.94 -8.41 -9.59
C LEU A 9 90.11 -9.16 -10.27
N LEU A 10 90.31 -10.46 -9.97
CA LEU A 10 89.82 -11.58 -10.80
C LEU A 10 90.32 -12.97 -10.31
N PHE A 11 89.37 -13.91 -10.20
CA PHE A 11 89.44 -15.36 -10.46
C PHE A 11 90.50 -16.24 -9.77
N THR A 12 90.03 -17.21 -8.99
CA THR A 12 90.30 -18.63 -9.33
C THR A 12 89.32 -19.56 -8.62
N LEU A 13 88.53 -20.23 -9.45
CA LEU A 13 87.76 -21.43 -9.19
C LEU A 13 88.61 -22.47 -8.44
N VAL A 14 88.16 -22.91 -7.26
CA VAL A 14 88.65 -24.14 -6.63
C VAL A 14 87.43 -25.00 -6.32
N LEU A 15 87.12 -25.88 -7.29
CA LEU A 15 86.43 -27.13 -6.99
C LEU A 15 87.50 -28.09 -6.44
N ILE A 16 87.39 -28.48 -5.17
CA ILE A 16 87.91 -29.75 -4.69
C ILE A 16 86.75 -30.46 -4.00
N VAL A 17 86.38 -31.59 -4.61
CA VAL A 17 85.47 -32.61 -4.08
C VAL A 17 86.25 -33.55 -3.16
N ALA A 18 85.56 -33.99 -2.10
CA ALA A 18 85.58 -35.30 -1.44
C ALA A 18 85.81 -35.20 0.07
N CYS A 19 85.14 -35.93 0.96
CA CYS A 19 83.94 -36.78 0.94
C CYS A 19 83.71 -37.11 2.44
N GLY A 20 82.46 -37.28 2.86
CA GLY A 20 82.11 -37.97 4.10
C GLY A 20 80.82 -38.73 3.83
N ASN A 21 80.94 -40.01 3.51
CA ASN A 21 79.80 -40.92 3.48
C ASN A 21 79.57 -41.37 4.91
N ASP A 22 78.51 -40.90 5.54
CA ASP A 22 77.83 -41.55 6.66
C ASP A 22 76.36 -41.11 6.58
N ASP A 23 75.46 -42.05 6.78
CA ASP A 23 74.01 -41.94 6.57
C ASP A 23 73.41 -40.69 7.23
N ASP A 24 72.76 -39.81 6.45
CA ASP A 24 71.56 -39.14 6.95
C ASP A 24 70.69 -38.55 5.83
N GLU A 25 69.39 -38.61 6.09
CA GLU A 25 68.22 -38.24 5.31
C GLU A 25 68.41 -37.26 4.14
N SER A 26 67.78 -37.58 2.99
CA SER A 26 67.43 -36.59 1.96
C SER A 26 66.52 -35.53 2.61
N CYS A 27 67.10 -34.53 3.26
CA CYS A 27 66.33 -33.46 3.86
C CYS A 27 65.82 -32.52 2.77
N VAL A 28 64.53 -32.19 2.84
CA VAL A 28 63.94 -31.18 1.97
C VAL A 28 64.35 -29.83 2.53
N GLU A 29 65.17 -29.10 1.78
CA GLU A 29 65.58 -27.74 2.12
C GLU A 29 64.33 -26.85 2.13
N GLN A 30 64.08 -26.16 3.25
CA GLN A 30 62.98 -25.22 3.42
C GLN A 30 63.54 -23.80 3.52
N THR A 31 62.75 -22.82 3.10
CA THR A 31 63.06 -21.41 3.29
C THR A 31 62.68 -21.01 4.72
N TRP A 32 63.62 -20.43 5.44
CA TRP A 32 63.43 -19.82 6.76
C TRP A 32 63.58 -18.31 6.66
N TYR A 33 62.88 -17.57 7.51
CA TYR A 33 62.77 -16.11 7.50
C TYR A 33 63.37 -15.57 8.79
N GLN A 34 64.20 -14.54 8.68
CA GLN A 34 64.89 -13.98 9.85
C GLN A 34 63.86 -13.46 10.86
N ASP A 35 64.05 -13.80 12.13
CA ASP A 35 63.28 -13.32 13.29
C ASP A 35 64.27 -12.61 14.21
N ALA A 36 64.40 -11.30 14.00
CA ALA A 36 65.43 -10.47 14.60
C ALA A 36 65.01 -9.89 15.95
N ASP A 37 63.72 -9.76 16.23
CA ASP A 37 63.19 -9.26 17.50
C ASP A 37 62.68 -10.37 18.43
N GLY A 38 62.47 -11.58 17.92
CA GLY A 38 62.21 -12.80 18.68
C GLY A 38 60.74 -13.07 18.99
N ASP A 39 59.79 -12.56 18.19
CA ASP A 39 58.35 -12.76 18.42
C ASP A 39 57.78 -14.04 17.78
N GLY A 40 58.55 -14.70 16.92
CA GLY A 40 58.17 -15.95 16.26
C GLY A 40 57.65 -15.81 14.84
N PHE A 41 57.55 -14.59 14.32
CA PHE A 41 57.27 -14.26 12.92
C PHE A 41 58.56 -13.77 12.26
N GLY A 42 58.71 -13.99 10.95
CA GLY A 42 59.97 -13.67 10.26
C GLY A 42 59.80 -12.81 9.03
N ASN A 43 60.85 -12.06 8.68
CA ASN A 43 60.85 -11.14 7.56
C ASN A 43 60.89 -11.86 6.21
N ALA A 44 59.84 -11.72 5.40
CA ALA A 44 59.75 -12.27 4.04
C ALA A 44 60.93 -11.89 3.12
N ASN A 45 61.60 -10.76 3.38
CA ASN A 45 62.72 -10.26 2.57
C ASN A 45 64.10 -10.72 3.06
N GLN A 46 64.21 -11.35 4.23
CA GLN A 46 65.46 -11.88 4.77
C GLN A 46 65.34 -13.40 4.94
N THR A 47 65.80 -14.14 3.94
CA THR A 47 65.61 -15.59 3.88
C THR A 47 66.92 -16.38 3.95
N GLN A 48 66.84 -17.58 4.51
CA GLN A 48 67.90 -18.58 4.51
C GLN A 48 67.33 -19.96 4.25
N ASN A 49 67.91 -20.70 3.30
CA ASN A 49 67.53 -22.08 3.05
C ASN A 49 68.32 -23.03 3.96
N ALA A 50 67.61 -23.92 4.64
CA ALA A 50 68.21 -24.94 5.51
C ALA A 50 67.25 -26.11 5.73
N CYS A 51 67.80 -27.28 6.06
CA CYS A 51 67.02 -28.48 6.37
C CYS A 51 66.35 -28.45 7.76
N THR A 52 66.88 -27.64 8.68
CA THR A 52 66.36 -27.43 10.03
C THR A 52 66.43 -25.95 10.35
N GLN A 53 65.56 -25.45 11.24
CA GLN A 53 65.50 -24.06 11.66
C GLN A 53 66.87 -23.50 12.03
N PRO A 54 67.41 -22.52 11.26
CA PRO A 54 68.59 -21.78 11.67
C PRO A 54 68.32 -20.93 12.91
N ASN A 55 69.35 -20.67 13.71
CA ASN A 55 69.20 -19.82 14.89
C ASN A 55 68.87 -18.37 14.46
N GLY A 56 67.76 -17.81 14.98
CA GLY A 56 67.27 -16.47 14.62
C GLY A 56 66.47 -16.43 13.33
N TYR A 57 65.93 -17.57 12.90
CA TYR A 57 65.01 -17.67 11.76
C TYR A 57 63.79 -18.52 12.14
N VAL A 58 62.63 -18.25 11.55
CA VAL A 58 61.37 -18.97 11.73
C VAL A 58 60.76 -19.37 10.38
N SER A 59 59.80 -20.29 10.38
CA SER A 59 59.15 -20.74 9.14
C SER A 59 58.03 -19.82 8.68
N ASP A 60 57.50 -19.01 9.60
CA ASP A 60 56.47 -18.03 9.32
C ASP A 60 57.11 -16.76 8.72
N ASN A 61 56.54 -16.21 7.66
CA ASN A 61 57.11 -15.08 6.93
C ASN A 61 56.28 -13.81 7.03
N THR A 62 55.34 -13.79 7.97
CA THR A 62 54.29 -12.79 8.01
C THR A 62 54.63 -11.58 8.88
N ASP A 63 55.87 -11.46 9.35
CA ASP A 63 56.32 -10.31 10.14
C ASP A 63 56.40 -9.04 9.28
N CYS A 64 55.65 -8.01 9.69
CA CYS A 64 55.57 -6.72 9.04
C CYS A 64 56.69 -5.74 9.50
N ASP A 65 57.24 -5.90 10.70
CA ASP A 65 58.37 -5.13 11.24
C ASP A 65 59.27 -5.98 12.16
N ASP A 66 60.21 -6.68 11.53
CA ASP A 66 61.29 -7.52 12.09
C ASP A 66 62.35 -6.73 12.91
N SER A 67 61.93 -5.65 13.55
CA SER A 67 62.70 -4.88 14.51
C SER A 67 61.91 -4.56 15.79
N ASN A 68 60.63 -4.97 15.86
CA ASN A 68 59.73 -4.70 16.95
C ASN A 68 58.79 -5.89 17.25
N SER A 69 59.13 -6.66 18.29
CA SER A 69 58.45 -7.89 18.72
C SER A 69 56.98 -7.74 19.18
N ALA A 70 56.40 -6.55 19.05
CA ALA A 70 55.00 -6.26 19.35
C ALA A 70 54.14 -6.12 18.09
N LEU A 71 54.75 -6.09 16.89
CA LEU A 71 54.09 -5.81 15.62
C LEU A 71 54.09 -7.07 14.75
N TYR A 72 53.03 -7.87 14.86
CA TYR A 72 52.85 -9.08 14.06
C TYR A 72 51.38 -9.28 13.69
N PRO A 73 51.05 -10.09 12.66
CA PRO A 73 49.72 -10.16 12.02
C PRO A 73 48.54 -10.61 12.88
N THR A 74 48.76 -10.93 14.15
CA THR A 74 47.70 -11.31 15.10
C THR A 74 47.79 -10.52 16.41
N SER A 75 48.60 -9.45 16.43
CA SER A 75 48.74 -8.57 17.56
C SER A 75 47.52 -7.63 17.65
N ILE A 76 46.47 -8.11 18.32
CA ILE A 76 45.34 -7.26 18.72
C ILE A 76 45.83 -6.42 19.90
N SER A 77 46.15 -5.16 19.65
CA SER A 77 46.44 -4.17 20.68
C SER A 77 45.60 -2.93 20.39
N MET A 78 45.04 -2.32 21.45
CA MET A 78 44.31 -1.06 21.38
C MET A 78 45.24 0.06 21.86
N ASP A 79 46.33 0.26 21.11
CA ASP A 79 47.38 1.22 21.43
C ASP A 79 47.56 2.33 20.39
N GLY A 80 46.67 2.39 19.39
CA GLY A 80 46.62 3.42 18.37
C GLY A 80 47.67 3.23 17.27
N ILE A 81 48.12 2.00 17.05
CA ILE A 81 49.15 1.66 16.05
C ILE A 81 48.63 0.50 15.17
N ASP A 82 48.84 0.62 13.86
CA ASP A 82 48.58 -0.44 12.88
C ASP A 82 49.63 -1.55 13.05
N ASN A 83 49.29 -2.54 13.89
CA ASN A 83 50.22 -3.59 14.30
C ASN A 83 50.26 -4.80 13.36
N ASP A 84 49.35 -4.88 12.39
CA ASP A 84 49.30 -5.95 11.38
C ASP A 84 49.76 -5.48 9.98
N GLY A 85 49.95 -4.16 9.80
CA GLY A 85 50.48 -3.53 8.60
C GLY A 85 49.51 -3.50 7.43
N ASN A 86 48.21 -3.70 7.66
CA ASN A 86 47.21 -3.72 6.60
C ASN A 86 46.69 -2.30 6.23
N GLY A 87 47.12 -1.27 6.98
CA GLY A 87 46.73 0.13 6.79
C GLY A 87 45.63 0.61 7.74
N LEU A 88 45.17 -0.20 8.69
CA LEU A 88 44.12 0.09 9.67
C LEU A 88 44.69 0.06 11.09
N ILE A 89 44.15 0.89 11.99
CA ILE A 89 44.61 0.98 13.39
C ILE A 89 43.62 0.25 14.29
N ASP A 90 44.12 -0.65 15.15
CA ASP A 90 43.42 -1.34 16.24
C ASP A 90 42.13 -2.14 15.87
N GLU A 91 42.25 -3.20 15.06
CA GLU A 91 41.13 -4.07 14.67
C GLU A 91 40.47 -4.83 15.84
N CYS A 92 39.19 -4.57 16.10
CA CYS A 92 38.37 -5.37 17.00
C CYS A 92 37.70 -6.54 16.25
N GLY A 93 38.05 -7.77 16.64
CA GLY A 93 37.29 -8.97 16.28
C GLY A 93 35.93 -9.00 16.97
N GLU A 94 34.87 -9.03 16.17
CA GLU A 94 33.44 -8.93 16.51
C GLU A 94 33.00 -7.53 16.98
N CYS A 95 32.50 -6.72 16.04
CA CYS A 95 31.97 -5.38 16.25
C CYS A 95 30.78 -5.40 17.25
N PRO A 96 30.88 -4.71 18.40
CA PRO A 96 29.71 -4.39 19.22
C PRO A 96 28.84 -3.32 18.55
N SER A 97 27.59 -3.18 18.99
CA SER A 97 26.72 -2.07 18.58
C SER A 97 27.33 -0.70 18.95
N GLU A 98 27.17 0.27 18.07
CA GLU A 98 27.59 1.68 18.19
C GLU A 98 27.33 2.33 19.56
N ILE A 99 28.32 3.06 20.09
CA ILE A 99 28.21 3.85 21.34
C ILE A 99 28.32 5.35 21.02
N LEU A 100 27.17 5.97 20.78
CA LEU A 100 27.06 7.39 20.42
C LEU A 100 27.76 8.37 21.39
N GLY A 101 28.47 9.34 20.82
CA GLY A 101 29.01 10.53 21.50
C GLY A 101 30.37 10.31 22.15
N ASN A 102 31.08 9.27 21.72
CA ASN A 102 32.42 8.95 22.19
C ASN A 102 33.51 9.30 21.15
N ASN A 103 33.13 9.76 19.95
CA ASN A 103 34.04 10.08 18.84
C ASN A 103 34.90 8.90 18.38
N MET A 104 34.32 7.70 18.40
CA MET A 104 34.89 6.46 17.89
C MET A 104 33.95 5.83 16.86
N ASP A 105 34.52 5.04 15.96
CA ASP A 105 33.85 4.20 14.95
C ASP A 105 33.80 2.79 15.58
N ASP A 106 32.75 2.52 16.35
CA ASP A 106 32.67 1.35 17.24
C ASP A 106 32.31 0.07 16.45
N ASP A 107 31.69 0.21 15.28
CA ASP A 107 31.28 -0.87 14.39
C ASP A 107 32.16 -1.05 13.14
N CYS A 108 33.13 -0.17 12.94
CA CYS A 108 34.20 -0.24 11.95
C CYS A 108 33.70 -0.20 10.49
N ASP A 109 32.60 0.51 10.21
CA ASP A 109 32.11 0.74 8.86
C ASP A 109 32.81 1.92 8.13
N GLY A 110 33.70 2.63 8.85
CA GLY A 110 34.53 3.71 8.34
C GLY A 110 33.99 5.11 8.64
N VAL A 111 32.98 5.22 9.49
CA VAL A 111 32.39 6.49 9.92
C VAL A 111 32.23 6.57 11.45
N VAL A 112 32.25 7.80 12.01
CA VAL A 112 32.38 8.03 13.47
C VAL A 112 31.06 8.57 14.03
N ASP A 113 30.56 7.94 15.09
CA ASP A 113 29.32 8.33 15.80
C ASP A 113 28.09 8.49 14.88
N GLU A 114 27.87 7.62 13.89
CA GLU A 114 26.70 7.78 13.02
C GLU A 114 25.41 7.54 13.83
N GLU A 115 24.52 8.53 13.81
CA GLU A 115 23.11 8.25 14.02
C GLU A 115 22.67 7.21 12.96
N CYS A 116 21.65 6.38 13.23
CA CYS A 116 21.23 5.40 12.23
C CYS A 116 21.03 6.07 10.86
N ASP A 117 21.64 5.51 9.80
CA ASP A 117 21.66 6.11 8.46
C ASP A 117 20.93 5.27 7.41
N ILE A 118 20.89 3.94 7.56
CA ILE A 118 20.16 3.04 6.66
C ILE A 118 19.44 1.92 7.43
N ASP A 119 18.36 1.38 6.84
CA ASP A 119 17.57 0.30 7.46
C ASP A 119 18.38 -0.97 7.76
N SER A 120 19.54 -1.15 7.11
CA SER A 120 20.42 -2.31 7.34
C SER A 120 21.12 -2.28 8.70
N ASP A 121 21.15 -1.11 9.35
CA ASP A 121 21.78 -0.90 10.65
C ASP A 121 20.82 -1.31 11.78
N CYS A 122 19.56 -1.60 11.43
CA CYS A 122 18.49 -1.91 12.36
C CYS A 122 18.20 -3.42 12.48
N GLY A 123 17.69 -3.78 13.65
CA GLY A 123 17.23 -5.14 13.93
C GLY A 123 16.05 -5.55 13.04
N VAL A 124 15.79 -6.86 12.96
CA VAL A 124 14.66 -7.39 12.17
C VAL A 124 13.34 -6.78 12.66
N GLY A 125 12.70 -5.97 11.80
CA GLY A 125 11.41 -5.31 12.09
C GLY A 125 11.54 -3.86 12.55
N GLU A 126 12.76 -3.31 12.58
CA GLU A 126 13.03 -1.88 12.83
C GLU A 126 13.50 -1.23 11.53
N THR A 127 13.21 0.06 11.39
CA THR A 127 13.69 0.90 10.29
C THR A 127 14.43 2.08 10.85
N CYS A 128 15.29 2.64 10.02
CA CYS A 128 16.05 3.81 10.36
C CYS A 128 15.18 5.06 10.25
N PHE A 129 14.78 5.64 11.39
CA PHE A 129 13.89 6.80 11.43
C PHE A 129 14.41 7.87 12.40
N ASP A 130 14.67 9.07 11.88
CA ASP A 130 15.21 10.22 12.64
C ASP A 130 16.49 9.84 13.43
N GLY A 131 17.44 9.16 12.76
CA GLY A 131 18.74 8.83 13.35
C GLY A 131 18.71 7.69 14.37
N SER A 132 17.61 6.95 14.47
CA SER A 132 17.50 5.81 15.40
C SER A 132 16.69 4.65 14.84
N CYS A 133 17.06 3.44 15.21
CA CYS A 133 16.28 2.25 14.88
C CYS A 133 14.99 2.22 15.70
N GLN A 134 13.87 2.27 15.01
CA GLN A 134 12.55 2.28 15.62
C GLN A 134 11.57 1.44 14.81
N THR A 135 10.56 0.91 15.48
CA THR A 135 9.37 0.39 14.79
C THR A 135 8.54 1.56 14.29
N VAL A 136 8.47 1.75 12.97
CA VAL A 136 7.59 2.74 12.36
C VAL A 136 6.21 2.14 12.09
N THR A 137 5.20 2.99 12.20
CA THR A 137 3.83 2.68 11.82
C THR A 137 3.44 3.52 10.62
N THR A 138 2.74 2.91 9.66
CA THR A 138 2.14 3.63 8.54
C THR A 138 0.86 4.31 9.02
N TYR A 139 0.74 5.60 8.77
CA TYR A 139 -0.45 6.39 8.99
C TYR A 139 -0.94 6.97 7.66
N TYR A 140 -2.23 7.30 7.58
CA TYR A 140 -2.93 7.72 6.38
C TYR A 140 -3.49 9.12 6.59
N ALA A 141 -3.41 9.96 5.56
CA ALA A 141 -3.89 11.34 5.66
C ALA A 141 -5.39 11.35 5.97
N ASP A 142 -5.80 12.23 6.88
CA ASP A 142 -7.19 12.48 7.28
C ASP A 142 -7.42 13.98 7.07
N ASN A 143 -7.79 14.34 5.84
CA ASN A 143 -7.86 15.74 5.41
C ASN A 143 -9.18 16.42 5.83
N ASP A 144 -10.25 15.66 6.00
CA ASP A 144 -11.55 16.16 6.44
C ASP A 144 -11.81 16.04 7.95
N ASN A 145 -10.95 15.31 8.67
CA ASN A 145 -10.92 15.14 10.14
C ASN A 145 -12.08 14.30 10.69
N ASP A 146 -12.48 13.25 9.98
CA ASP A 146 -13.51 12.31 10.45
C ASP A 146 -12.96 11.07 11.19
N GLY A 147 -11.64 10.86 11.11
CA GLY A 147 -10.92 9.78 11.78
C GLY A 147 -10.61 8.56 10.91
N TYR A 148 -11.02 8.57 9.64
CA TYR A 148 -10.60 7.64 8.59
C TYR A 148 -9.58 8.33 7.68
N GLY A 149 -8.80 7.55 6.93
CA GLY A 149 -7.75 8.14 6.10
C GLY A 149 -7.59 7.48 4.74
N ASP A 150 -6.96 8.22 3.83
CA ASP A 150 -6.75 7.83 2.44
C ASP A 150 -5.62 6.79 2.30
N ALA A 151 -5.96 5.56 1.91
CA ALA A 151 -5.00 4.49 1.64
C ALA A 151 -3.92 4.85 0.61
N SER A 152 -4.20 5.79 -0.30
CA SER A 152 -3.29 6.25 -1.35
C SER A 152 -2.33 7.35 -0.87
N ASN A 153 -2.61 7.97 0.27
CA ASN A 153 -1.80 9.04 0.86
C ASN A 153 -1.34 8.66 2.27
N SER A 154 -0.19 7.99 2.34
CA SER A 154 0.38 7.50 3.60
C SER A 154 1.75 8.08 3.93
N THR A 155 2.08 8.08 5.21
CA THR A 155 3.39 8.43 5.75
C THR A 155 3.81 7.43 6.83
N GLN A 156 5.11 7.31 7.07
CA GLN A 156 5.65 6.53 8.17
C GLN A 156 6.10 7.46 9.28
N ALA A 157 5.77 7.10 10.52
CA ALA A 157 6.25 7.79 11.71
C ALA A 157 6.44 6.77 12.84
N GLY A 158 7.01 7.20 13.96
CA GLY A 158 7.08 6.38 15.17
C GLY A 158 5.71 6.07 15.77
N ASN A 159 5.66 5.84 17.08
CA ASN A 159 4.45 5.38 17.77
C ASN A 159 3.36 6.46 17.97
N THR A 160 3.50 7.64 17.37
CA THR A 160 2.50 8.72 17.46
C THR A 160 2.15 9.20 16.06
N PRO A 161 0.86 9.26 15.69
CA PRO A 161 0.45 9.78 14.39
C PRO A 161 0.90 11.24 14.23
N PRO A 162 1.42 11.62 13.04
CA PRO A 162 1.59 13.02 12.67
C PRO A 162 0.25 13.76 12.69
N THR A 163 0.29 15.08 12.85
CA THR A 163 -0.92 15.92 12.76
C THR A 163 -1.58 15.75 11.38
N GLY A 164 -2.88 15.43 11.35
CA GLY A 164 -3.64 15.21 10.11
C GLY A 164 -3.47 13.81 9.52
N TYR A 165 -3.02 12.84 10.32
CA TYR A 165 -2.90 11.45 9.91
C TYR A 165 -3.52 10.50 10.97
N VAL A 166 -4.09 9.39 10.51
CA VAL A 166 -4.74 8.36 11.34
C VAL A 166 -4.23 6.97 10.98
N LEU A 167 -4.55 5.96 11.81
CA LEU A 167 -4.17 4.56 11.55
C LEU A 167 -5.10 3.87 10.56
N ASP A 168 -6.35 4.33 10.53
CA ASP A 168 -7.36 3.75 9.67
C ASP A 168 -7.18 4.24 8.23
N ASN A 169 -7.40 3.37 7.26
CA ASN A 169 -7.11 3.62 5.85
C ASN A 169 -8.29 3.34 4.93
N THR A 170 -9.47 3.29 5.50
CA THR A 170 -10.69 2.85 4.84
C THR A 170 -11.53 3.99 4.29
N ASP A 171 -10.98 5.20 4.21
CA ASP A 171 -11.69 6.35 3.64
C ASP A 171 -11.67 6.30 2.10
N CYS A 172 -12.85 6.43 1.50
CA CYS A 172 -13.06 6.46 0.06
C CYS A 172 -13.20 7.89 -0.51
N ASP A 173 -13.47 8.90 0.32
CA ASP A 173 -13.43 10.32 -0.03
C ASP A 173 -12.90 11.16 1.15
N ASP A 174 -11.57 11.19 1.28
CA ASP A 174 -10.80 11.97 2.26
C ASP A 174 -10.98 13.51 2.15
N THR A 175 -11.90 13.98 1.30
CA THR A 175 -12.29 15.38 1.23
C THR A 175 -13.65 15.67 1.84
N ASN A 176 -14.37 14.64 2.29
CA ASN A 176 -15.74 14.72 2.75
C ASN A 176 -16.03 13.81 3.96
N ALA A 177 -16.03 14.41 5.15
CA ALA A 177 -16.28 13.76 6.44
C ALA A 177 -17.66 13.07 6.61
N SER A 178 -18.52 13.12 5.59
CA SER A 178 -19.80 12.39 5.55
C SER A 178 -19.72 11.10 4.74
N ILE A 179 -18.57 10.82 4.10
CA ILE A 179 -18.30 9.64 3.29
C ILE A 179 -17.13 8.90 3.94
N ASN A 180 -17.44 7.89 4.76
CA ASN A 180 -16.50 7.06 5.48
C ASN A 180 -17.20 5.80 6.03
N PRO A 181 -16.48 4.76 6.48
CA PRO A 181 -17.10 3.52 6.97
C PRO A 181 -18.00 3.59 8.21
N GLY A 182 -18.05 4.75 8.88
CA GLY A 182 -19.01 5.00 9.95
C GLY A 182 -20.27 5.73 9.49
N ALA A 183 -20.33 6.16 8.23
CA ALA A 183 -21.43 6.90 7.68
C ALA A 183 -22.68 6.03 7.51
N THR A 184 -23.82 6.70 7.36
CA THR A 184 -25.08 6.04 7.05
C THR A 184 -25.37 6.31 5.59
N GLU A 185 -25.61 5.24 4.84
CA GLU A 185 -26.05 5.29 3.45
C GLU A 185 -27.26 6.21 3.29
N ILE A 186 -27.20 7.04 2.24
CA ILE A 186 -28.32 7.84 1.77
C ILE A 186 -28.88 7.11 0.54
N PRO A 187 -30.05 6.47 0.68
CA PRO A 187 -30.62 5.70 -0.43
C PRO A 187 -30.81 6.55 -1.69
N ASP A 188 -30.67 5.89 -2.84
CA ASP A 188 -31.04 6.42 -4.16
C ASP A 188 -30.22 7.65 -4.64
N ASN A 189 -29.06 7.94 -4.05
CA ASN A 189 -28.21 9.08 -4.46
C ASN A 189 -26.96 8.69 -5.31
N ASN A 190 -26.71 7.39 -5.50
CA ASN A 190 -25.55 6.84 -6.21
C ASN A 190 -24.18 7.28 -5.66
N ILE A 191 -24.11 7.55 -4.36
CA ILE A 191 -22.87 7.76 -3.61
C ILE A 191 -22.73 6.56 -2.66
N ASP A 192 -21.50 6.15 -2.41
CA ASP A 192 -21.15 5.14 -1.41
C ASP A 192 -20.71 5.92 -0.17
N GLU A 193 -21.59 6.07 0.81
CA GLU A 193 -21.27 6.83 2.01
C GLU A 193 -20.43 6.01 2.98
N ASP A 194 -20.69 4.70 3.11
CA ASP A 194 -20.03 3.83 4.08
C ASP A 194 -18.77 3.10 3.54
N CYS A 195 -18.33 3.46 2.34
CA CYS A 195 -17.10 2.97 1.71
C CYS A 195 -16.99 1.43 1.72
N ASP A 196 -18.14 0.73 1.64
CA ASP A 196 -18.16 -0.71 1.64
C ASP A 196 -17.85 -1.29 0.26
N VAL A 197 -17.56 -2.60 0.24
CA VAL A 197 -17.21 -3.29 -1.02
C VAL A 197 -18.40 -3.52 -1.95
N ASN A 198 -19.61 -3.12 -1.53
CA ASN A 198 -20.84 -3.20 -2.30
C ASN A 198 -21.21 -1.86 -2.93
N SER A 199 -20.23 -0.97 -3.13
CA SER A 199 -20.27 0.14 -4.08
C SER A 199 -21.69 0.59 -4.41
N SER A 200 -22.24 1.45 -3.53
CA SER A 200 -22.99 2.64 -3.94
C SER A 200 -24.52 2.63 -3.93
N LYS A 201 -25.24 1.57 -3.53
CA LYS A 201 -26.72 1.61 -3.65
C LYS A 201 -27.48 0.83 -2.57
N ASP A 202 -27.77 1.52 -1.47
CA ASP A 202 -29.01 1.26 -0.74
C ASP A 202 -30.19 1.73 -1.61
N TYR A 203 -31.18 0.86 -1.79
CA TYR A 203 -32.39 1.17 -2.51
C TYR A 203 -33.59 1.20 -1.56
N THR A 204 -34.51 2.12 -1.82
CA THR A 204 -35.81 2.13 -1.15
C THR A 204 -36.81 1.29 -1.95
N PHE A 205 -37.31 0.23 -1.34
CA PHE A 205 -38.43 -0.55 -1.87
C PHE A 205 -39.70 -0.27 -1.07
N TYR A 206 -40.87 -0.48 -1.66
CA TYR A 206 -42.17 -0.28 -1.04
C TYR A 206 -42.98 -1.57 -1.12
N ALA A 207 -43.66 -1.94 -0.03
CA ALA A 207 -44.43 -3.18 0.01
C ALA A 207 -45.57 -3.15 -1.02
N ASP A 208 -45.76 -4.26 -1.73
CA ASP A 208 -46.83 -4.52 -2.68
C ASP A 208 -47.63 -5.72 -2.15
N VAL A 209 -48.61 -5.42 -1.29
CA VAL A 209 -49.35 -6.42 -0.51
C VAL A 209 -50.48 -7.05 -1.32
N ASP A 210 -51.08 -6.31 -2.25
CA ASP A 210 -52.16 -6.81 -3.09
C ASP A 210 -51.71 -7.36 -4.45
N GLY A 211 -50.46 -7.12 -4.84
CA GLY A 211 -49.78 -7.73 -5.97
C GLY A 211 -50.08 -7.05 -7.31
N ASP A 212 -50.36 -5.75 -7.32
CA ASP A 212 -50.66 -4.99 -8.54
C ASP A 212 -49.45 -4.31 -9.18
N GLY A 213 -48.31 -4.30 -8.47
CA GLY A 213 -47.05 -3.73 -8.93
C GLY A 213 -46.78 -2.30 -8.46
N TYR A 214 -47.63 -1.73 -7.61
CA TYR A 214 -47.43 -0.44 -6.95
C TYR A 214 -47.20 -0.62 -5.46
N GLY A 215 -46.38 0.23 -4.86
CA GLY A 215 -45.98 0.07 -3.48
C GLY A 215 -46.52 1.16 -2.55
N ASP A 216 -46.74 0.81 -1.27
CA ASP A 216 -47.17 1.75 -0.23
C ASP A 216 -46.02 2.64 0.27
N ILE A 217 -46.11 3.96 0.03
CA ILE A 217 -45.18 4.98 0.55
C ILE A 217 -44.99 4.91 2.08
N ASN A 218 -45.97 4.41 2.82
CA ASN A 218 -45.92 4.30 4.28
C ASN A 218 -45.25 3.02 4.79
N ASN A 219 -44.89 2.11 3.88
CA ASN A 219 -44.25 0.84 4.20
C ASN A 219 -42.95 0.62 3.39
N PRO A 220 -41.95 1.53 3.53
CA PRO A 220 -40.68 1.39 2.86
C PRO A 220 -39.80 0.32 3.53
N LEU A 221 -39.00 -0.34 2.71
CA LEU A 221 -37.89 -1.21 3.07
C LEU A 221 -36.64 -0.63 2.42
N VAL A 222 -35.76 -0.06 3.24
CA VAL A 222 -34.39 0.21 2.82
C VAL A 222 -33.63 -1.11 2.91
N ALA A 223 -33.10 -1.55 1.78
CA ALA A 223 -32.28 -2.75 1.75
C ALA A 223 -31.01 -2.47 0.97
N SER A 224 -29.88 -2.66 1.65
CA SER A 224 -28.58 -2.75 1.03
C SER A 224 -28.57 -3.92 0.08
N CYS A 225 -28.19 -3.65 -1.17
CA CYS A 225 -28.14 -4.64 -2.22
C CYS A 225 -27.17 -5.76 -1.79
N PRO A 226 -27.64 -6.96 -1.40
CA PRO A 226 -26.70 -8.04 -1.10
C PRO A 226 -26.16 -8.52 -2.44
N ALA A 227 -24.83 -8.59 -2.58
CA ALA A 227 -24.12 -9.20 -3.70
C ALA A 227 -24.96 -10.35 -4.34
N PRO A 228 -25.37 -10.20 -5.62
CA PRO A 228 -24.59 -9.67 -6.72
C PRO A 228 -25.09 -8.32 -7.26
N CYS A 229 -24.43 -7.24 -6.86
CA CYS A 229 -24.63 -5.89 -7.43
C CYS A 229 -23.34 -5.40 -8.11
N ASN A 230 -22.44 -6.35 -8.44
CA ASN A 230 -21.21 -6.14 -9.20
C ASN A 230 -21.22 -6.87 -10.55
N ALA A 231 -22.39 -6.97 -11.17
CA ALA A 231 -22.55 -7.24 -12.59
C ALA A 231 -23.93 -6.71 -12.99
N GLU A 232 -23.98 -6.09 -14.17
CA GLU A 232 -25.10 -5.42 -14.83
C GLU A 232 -26.35 -6.32 -15.10
N GLU A 233 -26.59 -7.35 -14.29
CA GLU A 233 -27.74 -8.24 -14.37
C GLU A 233 -28.07 -8.79 -12.97
N GLN A 234 -29.24 -8.41 -12.43
CA GLN A 234 -29.96 -9.00 -11.27
C GLN A 234 -29.88 -8.23 -9.94
N MET A 235 -30.34 -6.98 -9.98
CA MET A 235 -31.04 -6.44 -8.82
C MET A 235 -32.25 -7.35 -8.49
N THR A 236 -32.25 -7.97 -7.31
CA THR A 236 -33.32 -8.87 -6.90
C THR A 236 -34.27 -8.11 -5.98
N ILE A 237 -35.42 -7.67 -6.50
CA ILE A 237 -36.46 -7.02 -5.68
C ILE A 237 -36.91 -8.00 -4.58
N PRO A 238 -36.93 -7.59 -3.30
CA PRO A 238 -37.46 -8.42 -2.23
C PRO A 238 -38.87 -8.91 -2.56
N THR A 239 -39.15 -10.19 -2.31
CA THR A 239 -40.48 -10.75 -2.62
C THR A 239 -41.58 -9.99 -1.88
N GLY A 240 -42.56 -9.46 -2.61
CA GLY A 240 -43.66 -8.65 -2.07
C GLY A 240 -43.34 -7.16 -1.95
N TYR A 241 -42.33 -6.67 -2.67
CA TYR A 241 -41.97 -5.26 -2.75
C TYR A 241 -41.79 -4.84 -4.22
N VAL A 242 -41.85 -3.53 -4.46
CA VAL A 242 -41.56 -2.84 -5.73
C VAL A 242 -40.76 -1.56 -5.48
N PHE A 243 -40.29 -0.88 -6.52
CA PHE A 243 -39.47 0.35 -6.40
C PHE A 243 -40.28 1.63 -6.24
N ASN A 244 -41.50 1.65 -6.76
CA ASN A 244 -42.32 2.83 -6.76
C ASN A 244 -43.19 2.86 -5.49
N SER A 245 -43.57 4.06 -5.08
CA SER A 245 -44.38 4.30 -3.87
C SER A 245 -45.77 4.84 -4.22
N LEU A 246 -46.31 4.43 -5.37
CA LEU A 246 -47.44 5.12 -5.98
C LEU A 246 -48.81 4.54 -5.58
N ASP A 247 -48.83 3.49 -4.76
CA ASP A 247 -50.09 2.88 -4.32
C ASP A 247 -50.73 3.70 -3.18
N CYS A 248 -51.98 4.08 -3.38
CA CYS A 248 -52.79 4.78 -2.39
C CYS A 248 -53.73 3.87 -1.58
N ASP A 249 -53.92 2.60 -1.97
CA ASP A 249 -54.61 1.56 -1.22
C ASP A 249 -54.01 0.16 -1.49
N ASP A 250 -52.89 -0.13 -0.81
CA ASP A 250 -52.10 -1.39 -0.80
C ASP A 250 -52.84 -2.62 -0.22
N GLN A 251 -54.16 -2.60 -0.23
CA GLN A 251 -55.01 -3.75 0.07
C GLN A 251 -55.98 -4.05 -1.06
N ASN A 252 -55.94 -3.28 -2.15
CA ASN A 252 -56.87 -3.34 -3.26
C ASN A 252 -56.20 -3.02 -4.60
N ALA A 253 -55.78 -4.09 -5.28
CA ALA A 253 -55.16 -4.11 -6.61
C ALA A 253 -55.95 -3.45 -7.77
N SER A 254 -57.11 -2.86 -7.49
CA SER A 254 -57.92 -2.05 -8.43
C SER A 254 -57.92 -0.57 -8.07
N ILE A 255 -57.04 -0.14 -7.16
CA ILE A 255 -56.82 1.25 -6.78
C ILE A 255 -55.32 1.50 -6.91
N ASN A 256 -54.89 2.04 -8.04
CA ASN A 256 -53.48 2.31 -8.34
C ASN A 256 -53.37 3.36 -9.46
N PRO A 257 -52.18 3.96 -9.70
CA PRO A 257 -52.02 5.12 -10.59
C PRO A 257 -52.58 5.01 -12.00
N PHE A 258 -52.72 3.80 -12.53
CA PHE A 258 -53.13 3.56 -13.91
C PHE A 258 -54.54 3.00 -14.05
N GLU A 259 -55.28 2.90 -12.96
CA GLU A 259 -56.69 2.58 -13.01
C GLU A 259 -57.52 3.73 -13.56
N ALA A 260 -58.70 3.40 -14.06
CA ALA A 260 -59.64 4.40 -14.54
C ALA A 260 -60.43 4.98 -13.37
N GLU A 261 -60.47 6.31 -13.27
CA GLU A 261 -61.21 6.98 -12.21
C GLU A 261 -62.72 6.72 -12.30
N ASN A 262 -63.31 6.19 -11.23
CA ASN A 262 -64.75 6.06 -11.07
C ASN A 262 -65.30 7.35 -10.47
N THR A 263 -65.95 8.15 -11.31
CA THR A 263 -66.49 9.48 -10.94
C THR A 263 -67.66 9.49 -9.92
N THR A 264 -67.92 8.41 -9.18
CA THR A 264 -69.11 8.31 -8.31
C THR A 264 -68.97 7.49 -7.03
N ASP A 265 -67.85 6.84 -6.76
CA ASP A 265 -67.71 5.96 -5.60
C ASP A 265 -67.03 6.62 -4.39
N GLY A 266 -66.51 7.83 -4.56
CA GLY A 266 -65.87 8.60 -3.49
C GLY A 266 -64.47 8.10 -3.14
N ILE A 267 -63.86 7.31 -4.02
CA ILE A 267 -62.49 6.79 -3.92
C ILE A 267 -61.65 7.49 -4.99
N ASP A 268 -60.37 7.69 -4.71
CA ASP A 268 -59.39 8.07 -5.73
C ASP A 268 -58.85 6.77 -6.31
N ASN A 269 -59.47 6.26 -7.37
CA ASN A 269 -59.13 4.94 -7.91
C ASN A 269 -57.78 4.96 -8.61
N ASN A 270 -57.39 6.11 -9.14
CA ASN A 270 -56.16 6.26 -9.91
C ASN A 270 -55.04 6.99 -9.18
N CYS A 271 -55.14 7.10 -7.85
CA CYS A 271 -54.12 7.64 -6.95
C CYS A 271 -53.52 8.99 -7.40
N ASN A 272 -54.28 9.82 -8.11
CA ASN A 272 -53.79 11.10 -8.62
C ASN A 272 -54.08 12.27 -7.65
N GLY A 273 -54.67 11.98 -6.49
CA GLY A 273 -55.05 12.91 -5.44
C GLY A 273 -56.44 13.54 -5.64
N ASN A 274 -57.18 13.18 -6.69
CA ASN A 274 -58.49 13.76 -7.01
C ASN A 274 -59.60 12.71 -7.01
N ILE A 275 -60.41 12.74 -5.97
CA ILE A 275 -61.56 11.85 -5.82
C ILE A 275 -62.66 12.20 -6.84
N ASP A 276 -63.11 11.19 -7.57
CA ASP A 276 -64.23 11.21 -8.52
C ASP A 276 -64.06 12.18 -9.71
N VAL A 277 -62.83 12.58 -10.08
CA VAL A 277 -62.57 13.54 -11.17
C VAL A 277 -61.56 13.03 -12.19
N VAL A 278 -61.98 13.00 -13.45
CA VAL A 278 -61.07 12.69 -14.58
C VAL A 278 -60.36 13.96 -15.05
N TYR A 279 -59.03 13.94 -14.99
CA TYR A 279 -58.15 14.94 -15.59
C TYR A 279 -57.56 14.42 -16.91
N TYR A 280 -57.25 15.35 -17.80
CA TYR A 280 -56.57 15.14 -19.07
C TYR A 280 -55.36 16.05 -19.14
N TYR A 281 -54.21 15.47 -19.43
CA TYR A 281 -52.89 16.08 -19.49
C TYR A 281 -52.42 16.09 -20.93
N GLN A 282 -51.64 17.10 -21.32
CA GLN A 282 -51.07 17.17 -22.66
C GLN A 282 -50.14 15.96 -22.93
N ASP A 283 -50.32 15.33 -24.10
CA ASP A 283 -49.53 14.19 -24.59
C ASP A 283 -49.04 14.57 -26.01
N VAL A 284 -47.84 15.13 -26.08
CA VAL A 284 -47.26 15.72 -27.29
C VAL A 284 -46.63 14.69 -28.21
N ASP A 285 -45.95 13.69 -27.65
CA ASP A 285 -45.26 12.66 -28.42
C ASP A 285 -46.13 11.43 -28.75
N GLY A 286 -47.27 11.28 -28.09
CA GLY A 286 -48.31 10.31 -28.40
C GLY A 286 -48.02 8.91 -27.87
N ASP A 287 -47.22 8.78 -26.81
CA ASP A 287 -46.94 7.48 -26.17
C ASP A 287 -48.08 7.00 -25.23
N GLY A 288 -49.02 7.88 -24.90
CA GLY A 288 -50.16 7.61 -24.05
C GLY A 288 -49.96 7.99 -22.57
N PHE A 289 -48.84 8.61 -22.24
CA PHE A 289 -48.57 9.31 -20.99
C PHE A 289 -48.60 10.82 -21.27
N GLY A 290 -48.93 11.61 -20.27
CA GLY A 290 -49.04 13.06 -20.41
C GLY A 290 -48.09 13.78 -19.47
N ASP A 291 -47.72 15.01 -19.84
CA ASP A 291 -46.73 15.83 -19.13
C ASP A 291 -47.03 15.91 -17.63
N SER A 292 -46.10 15.40 -16.83
CA SER A 292 -46.13 15.49 -15.36
C SER A 292 -46.13 16.92 -14.82
N ASN A 293 -45.72 17.90 -15.63
CA ASN A 293 -45.75 19.32 -15.30
C ASN A 293 -47.04 20.02 -15.74
N ASP A 294 -47.93 19.35 -16.49
CA ASP A 294 -49.24 19.88 -16.83
C ASP A 294 -50.17 19.78 -15.61
N ALA A 295 -50.82 20.88 -15.26
CA ALA A 295 -51.83 20.91 -14.21
C ALA A 295 -53.10 20.12 -14.58
N GLY A 296 -53.24 19.74 -15.86
CA GLY A 296 -54.35 19.00 -16.39
C GLY A 296 -55.62 19.83 -16.53
N THR A 297 -56.58 19.29 -17.28
CA THR A 297 -57.91 19.88 -17.49
C THR A 297 -58.99 18.81 -17.42
N THR A 298 -60.21 19.19 -17.04
CA THR A 298 -61.36 18.26 -17.02
C THR A 298 -62.03 18.13 -18.41
N VAL A 299 -61.41 18.68 -19.45
CA VAL A 299 -61.93 18.66 -20.82
C VAL A 299 -61.02 17.77 -21.66
N ASN A 300 -61.57 16.69 -22.19
CA ASN A 300 -60.87 15.84 -23.14
C ASN A 300 -60.54 16.62 -24.43
N PHE A 301 -59.28 16.53 -24.87
CA PHE A 301 -58.82 17.12 -26.14
C PHE A 301 -57.98 16.11 -26.93
N THR A 302 -57.72 16.41 -28.21
CA THR A 302 -56.89 15.55 -29.05
C THR A 302 -55.42 15.70 -28.67
N GLY A 303 -54.73 14.58 -28.42
CA GLY A 303 -53.36 14.57 -27.89
C GLY A 303 -53.34 14.83 -26.38
N SER A 304 -54.26 14.20 -25.65
CA SER A 304 -54.28 14.23 -24.20
C SER A 304 -54.32 12.82 -23.63
N SER A 305 -53.60 12.58 -22.54
CA SER A 305 -53.69 11.36 -21.74
C SER A 305 -54.41 11.62 -20.41
N THR A 306 -55.04 10.59 -19.83
CA THR A 306 -55.57 10.64 -18.45
C THR A 306 -54.51 10.31 -17.40
N ASN A 307 -53.32 9.97 -17.86
CA ASN A 307 -52.18 9.58 -17.07
C ASN A 307 -51.11 10.67 -17.22
N ASN A 308 -50.58 11.18 -16.11
CA ASN A 308 -49.63 12.30 -16.10
C ASN A 308 -48.20 11.90 -15.70
N THR A 309 -47.83 10.63 -15.87
CA THR A 309 -46.54 10.13 -15.39
C THR A 309 -45.45 10.18 -16.47
N ASP A 310 -45.51 11.17 -17.35
CA ASP A 310 -44.47 11.43 -18.35
C ASP A 310 -43.48 12.48 -17.84
N CYS A 311 -42.21 12.10 -17.66
CA CYS A 311 -41.15 13.01 -17.25
C CYS A 311 -40.49 13.77 -18.42
N ASN A 312 -40.76 13.37 -19.67
CA ASN A 312 -40.34 14.05 -20.89
C ASN A 312 -41.35 13.87 -22.05
N ASP A 313 -42.38 14.72 -22.06
CA ASP A 313 -43.45 14.83 -23.08
C ASP A 313 -42.96 15.31 -24.46
N ASN A 314 -41.71 15.03 -24.83
CA ASN A 314 -41.19 15.23 -26.18
C ASN A 314 -40.44 13.99 -26.69
N ASP A 315 -40.39 12.90 -25.92
CA ASP A 315 -39.74 11.65 -26.28
C ASP A 315 -40.59 10.44 -25.86
N SER A 316 -41.22 9.82 -26.86
CA SER A 316 -42.10 8.66 -26.68
C SER A 316 -41.42 7.39 -26.14
N ASN A 317 -40.14 7.44 -25.80
CA ASN A 317 -39.41 6.36 -25.11
C ASN A 317 -39.14 6.69 -23.64
N VAL A 318 -39.57 7.85 -23.16
CA VAL A 318 -39.32 8.33 -21.80
C VAL A 318 -40.67 8.52 -21.10
N TYR A 319 -41.10 7.52 -20.35
CA TYR A 319 -42.39 7.50 -19.64
C TYR A 319 -42.33 6.52 -18.49
N PHE A 320 -43.24 6.65 -17.51
CA PHE A 320 -43.24 5.76 -16.36
C PHE A 320 -43.29 4.26 -16.74
N GLY A 321 -42.27 3.51 -16.31
CA GLY A 321 -42.15 2.08 -16.58
C GLY A 321 -41.67 1.71 -17.99
N ALA A 322 -41.14 2.66 -18.77
CA ALA A 322 -40.43 2.35 -20.01
C ALA A 322 -39.21 1.45 -19.74
N PRO A 323 -38.72 0.68 -20.74
CA PRO A 323 -37.46 -0.03 -20.59
C PRO A 323 -36.27 0.94 -20.55
N GLU A 324 -35.42 0.81 -19.54
CA GLU A 324 -34.12 1.51 -19.49
C GLU A 324 -33.21 1.08 -20.64
N ILE A 325 -32.43 2.03 -21.16
CA ILE A 325 -31.35 1.82 -22.12
C ILE A 325 -30.16 2.67 -21.72
N GLN A 326 -28.93 2.21 -21.97
CA GLN A 326 -27.72 2.86 -21.43
C GLN A 326 -27.36 4.10 -22.25
N ASP A 327 -28.13 5.17 -22.06
CA ASP A 327 -28.05 6.43 -22.80
C ASP A 327 -27.91 7.67 -21.91
N GLY A 328 -27.92 7.47 -20.58
CA GLY A 328 -27.77 8.52 -19.58
C GLY A 328 -29.06 9.29 -19.31
N ILE A 329 -30.21 8.74 -19.69
CA ILE A 329 -31.56 9.28 -19.44
C ILE A 329 -32.28 8.33 -18.49
N ASP A 330 -33.06 8.88 -17.56
CA ASP A 330 -34.08 8.13 -16.82
C ASP A 330 -35.24 7.84 -17.78
N ASN A 331 -35.22 6.71 -18.48
CA ASN A 331 -36.24 6.41 -19.48
C ASN A 331 -37.57 6.07 -18.81
N ASN A 332 -37.54 5.47 -17.63
CA ASN A 332 -38.70 4.91 -16.98
C ASN A 332 -39.31 5.83 -15.91
N CYS A 333 -38.79 7.06 -15.80
CA CYS A 333 -39.24 8.12 -14.90
C CYS A 333 -39.29 7.70 -13.42
N ASN A 334 -38.41 6.82 -12.97
CA ASN A 334 -38.36 6.38 -11.56
C ASN A 334 -37.34 7.18 -10.71
N GLY A 335 -36.61 8.13 -11.31
CA GLY A 335 -35.62 8.97 -10.66
C GLY A 335 -34.19 8.41 -10.70
N LEU A 336 -33.98 7.23 -11.27
CA LEU A 336 -32.68 6.60 -11.48
C LEU A 336 -32.34 6.66 -12.97
N VAL A 337 -31.04 6.63 -13.27
CA VAL A 337 -30.55 6.70 -14.65
C VAL A 337 -29.82 5.41 -14.96
N ASP A 338 -30.15 4.78 -16.09
CA ASP A 338 -29.49 3.60 -16.64
C ASP A 338 -29.43 2.41 -15.65
N GLU A 339 -30.48 2.15 -14.87
CA GLU A 339 -30.57 0.98 -13.98
C GLU A 339 -31.11 -0.26 -14.71
N PHE A 340 -30.41 -1.40 -14.56
CA PHE A 340 -30.69 -2.66 -15.27
C PHE A 340 -30.82 -3.86 -14.32
#